data_AF-D6AAC1-F1
#
_entry.id   AF-D6AAC1-F1
#
_cell.length_a   1.000
_cell.length_b   1.000
_cell.length_c   1.000
_cell.angle_alpha   90.00
_cell.angle_beta   90.00
_cell.angle_gamma   90.00
#
_symmetry.space_group_name_H-M   'P 1'
#
loop_
_entity.id
_entity.type
_entity.pdbx_description
1 polymer ?
#
loop_
_entity_poly.entity_id
_entity_poly.type
_entity_poly.pdbx_seq_one_letter_code
_entity_poly.pdbx_strand_id
1 'polypeptide(L)'
;MTAAPKILAINGSERDGNTTDVLRHAAAHAADRGVEFEIVDLRNVRMERCGPCGDCNDRTFVCAVRDDIPSVVGRMIDADGIVFAAPVHGFGTASLMQTFIERAGVGYLRFNRPLSNKVAGVISVARRYSAGEVWAQLTVNALLNRMILVGSGFPATVHALHRGDALKDVEGLKNVERLVDRMADMMALLREHRELTGRDALSSTDVNERVGLPLNELAGTK
;
A
#
# COMPACT_ATOMS: atom_id res chain seq x y z
N MET A 1 -20.28 -3.16 19.95
CA MET A 1 -18.80 -3.21 19.86
C MET A 1 -18.45 -2.82 18.44
N THR A 2 -17.62 -1.80 18.25
CA THR A 2 -17.15 -1.42 16.91
C THR A 2 -16.16 -2.48 16.41
N ALA A 3 -16.18 -2.79 15.11
CA ALA A 3 -15.31 -3.83 14.54
C ALA A 3 -13.83 -3.54 14.82
N ALA A 4 -12.97 -4.56 14.88
CA ALA A 4 -11.54 -4.37 15.05
C ALA A 4 -10.95 -3.58 13.86
N PRO A 5 -9.94 -2.69 14.06
CA PRO A 5 -9.28 -2.03 12.93
C PRO A 5 -8.63 -3.07 12.03
N LYS A 6 -8.60 -2.80 10.72
CA LYS A 6 -8.08 -3.75 9.73
C LYS A 6 -6.94 -3.18 8.90
N ILE A 7 -5.84 -3.94 8.82
CA ILE A 7 -4.73 -3.71 7.90
C ILE A 7 -4.77 -4.74 6.78
N LEU A 8 -4.70 -4.28 5.53
CA LEU A 8 -4.46 -5.13 4.36
C LEU A 8 -3.01 -4.96 3.89
N ALA A 9 -2.24 -6.04 3.92
CA ALA A 9 -0.89 -6.08 3.37
C ALA A 9 -0.88 -6.62 1.94
N ILE A 10 -0.30 -5.86 1.02
CA ILE A 10 -0.05 -6.28 -0.35
C ILE A 10 1.37 -6.84 -0.43
N ASN A 11 1.48 -8.16 -0.62
CA ASN A 11 2.75 -8.86 -0.74
C ASN A 11 3.17 -8.96 -2.22
N GLY A 12 4.20 -8.20 -2.58
CA GLY A 12 4.81 -8.17 -3.91
C GLY A 12 5.79 -9.30 -4.21
N SER A 13 5.99 -10.24 -3.27
CA SER A 13 6.93 -11.34 -3.50
C SER A 13 6.36 -12.41 -4.42
N GLU A 14 7.18 -12.86 -5.36
CA GLU A 14 6.90 -13.99 -6.25
C GLU A 14 6.95 -15.34 -5.53
N ARG A 15 7.36 -15.37 -4.25
CA ARG A 15 7.63 -16.60 -3.49
C ARG A 15 7.02 -16.53 -2.10
N ASP A 16 6.73 -17.69 -1.52
CA ASP A 16 6.53 -17.81 -0.08
C ASP A 16 7.90 -17.90 0.62
N GLY A 17 8.41 -16.74 1.04
CA GLY A 17 9.74 -16.61 1.64
C GLY A 17 9.86 -15.33 2.47
N ASN A 18 11.04 -14.71 2.46
CA ASN A 18 11.41 -13.65 3.39
C ASN A 18 10.38 -12.50 3.53
N THR A 19 9.82 -11.98 2.44
CA THR A 19 8.78 -10.93 2.53
C THR A 19 7.49 -11.45 3.19
N THR A 20 7.08 -12.68 2.86
CA THR A 20 5.94 -13.33 3.51
C THR A 20 6.20 -13.57 4.99
N ASP A 21 7.41 -14.00 5.36
CA ASP A 21 7.79 -14.23 6.76
C ASP A 21 7.76 -12.92 7.56
N VAL A 22 8.24 -11.81 7.00
CA VAL A 22 8.13 -10.48 7.60
C VAL A 22 6.67 -10.05 7.77
N LEU A 23 5.82 -10.31 6.78
CA LEU A 23 4.39 -9.99 6.89
C LEU A 23 3.67 -10.86 7.92
N ARG A 24 4.03 -12.14 8.06
CA ARG A 24 3.52 -13.02 9.12
C ARG A 24 3.96 -12.54 10.50
N HIS A 25 5.20 -12.05 10.65
CA HIS A 25 5.68 -11.41 11.87
C HIS A 25 4.86 -10.15 12.18
N ALA A 26 4.67 -9.27 11.20
CA ALA A 26 3.84 -8.07 11.34
C ALA A 26 2.39 -8.41 11.72
N ALA A 27 1.82 -9.46 11.13
CA ALA A 27 0.45 -9.91 11.43
C ALA A 27 0.33 -10.42 12.87
N ALA A 28 1.30 -11.19 13.37
CA ALA A 28 1.33 -11.63 14.75
C ALA A 28 1.39 -10.43 15.72
N HIS A 29 2.28 -9.47 15.47
CA HIS A 29 2.40 -8.25 16.26
C HIS A 29 1.14 -7.37 16.21
N ALA A 30 0.48 -7.29 15.05
CA ALA A 30 -0.79 -6.59 14.90
C ALA A 30 -1.92 -7.26 15.70
N ALA A 31 -1.94 -8.60 15.75
CA ALA A 31 -2.92 -9.34 16.54
C ALA A 31 -2.80 -9.05 18.05
N ASP A 32 -1.57 -8.92 18.57
CA ASP A 32 -1.33 -8.52 19.97
C ASP A 32 -1.87 -7.10 20.28
N ARG A 33 -1.98 -6.26 19.25
CA ARG A 33 -2.57 -4.91 19.30
C ARG A 33 -4.09 -4.90 19.04
N GLY A 34 -4.72 -6.07 18.86
CA GLY A 34 -6.15 -6.19 18.54
C GLY A 34 -6.52 -5.69 17.13
N VAL A 35 -5.56 -5.69 16.19
CA VAL A 35 -5.74 -5.26 14.81
C VAL A 35 -5.82 -6.49 13.90
N GLU A 36 -6.86 -6.57 13.06
CA GLU A 36 -6.96 -7.60 12.01
C GLU A 36 -5.90 -7.32 10.94
N PHE A 37 -5.16 -8.35 10.54
CA PHE A 37 -4.12 -8.23 9.53
C PHE A 37 -4.31 -9.28 8.44
N GLU A 38 -4.63 -8.84 7.23
CA GLU A 38 -4.89 -9.69 6.08
C GLU A 38 -3.77 -9.54 5.04
N ILE A 39 -3.30 -10.65 4.46
CA ILE A 39 -2.24 -10.64 3.44
C ILE A 39 -2.83 -11.01 2.08
N VAL A 40 -2.57 -10.17 1.08
CA VAL A 40 -2.79 -10.44 -0.35
C VAL A 40 -1.47 -10.83 -0.97
N ASP A 41 -1.32 -12.10 -1.30
CA ASP A 41 -0.19 -12.58 -2.08
C ASP A 41 -0.40 -12.29 -3.57
N LEU A 42 0.29 -11.29 -4.12
CA LEU A 42 0.15 -10.91 -5.53
C LEU A 42 0.54 -12.04 -6.49
N ARG A 43 1.38 -12.99 -6.06
CA ARG A 43 1.70 -14.21 -6.84
C ARG A 43 0.48 -15.11 -7.12
N ASN A 44 -0.61 -14.94 -6.37
CA ASN A 44 -1.85 -15.69 -6.52
C ASN A 44 -2.97 -14.87 -7.18
N VAL A 45 -2.69 -13.62 -7.59
CA VAL A 45 -3.66 -12.70 -8.20
C VAL A 45 -3.44 -12.72 -9.71
N ARG A 46 -4.48 -12.99 -10.52
CA ARG A 46 -4.38 -12.81 -11.96
C ARG A 46 -4.30 -11.32 -12.25
N MET A 47 -3.15 -10.86 -12.74
CA MET A 47 -2.91 -9.46 -13.08
C MET A 47 -2.44 -9.37 -14.52
N GLU A 48 -3.18 -8.61 -15.33
CA GLU A 48 -2.73 -8.26 -16.66
C GLU A 48 -1.78 -7.06 -16.59
N ARG A 49 -0.91 -6.90 -17.59
CA ARG A 49 -0.07 -5.70 -17.71
C ARG A 49 -0.88 -4.51 -18.21
N CYS A 50 -0.49 -3.29 -17.82
CA CYS A 50 -1.10 -2.10 -18.39
C CYS A 50 -0.77 -2.00 -19.89
N GLY A 51 -1.79 -1.77 -20.72
CA GLY A 51 -1.65 -1.61 -22.16
C GLY A 51 -1.44 -0.15 -22.59
N PRO A 52 -1.23 0.10 -23.90
CA PRO A 52 -0.91 1.43 -24.43
C PRO A 52 -2.12 2.35 -24.67
N CYS A 53 -3.34 1.95 -24.28
CA CYS A 53 -4.56 2.63 -24.71
C CYS A 53 -4.64 4.10 -24.27
N GLY A 54 -4.11 4.44 -23.09
CA GLY A 54 -4.16 5.79 -22.56
C GLY A 54 -5.54 6.26 -22.07
N ASP A 55 -6.60 5.45 -22.23
CA ASP A 55 -8.00 5.81 -21.95
C ASP A 55 -8.23 6.36 -20.53
N CYS A 56 -7.42 5.94 -19.55
CA CYS A 56 -7.48 6.44 -18.17
C CYS A 56 -7.18 7.94 -18.03
N ASN A 57 -6.71 8.59 -19.09
CA ASN A 57 -6.51 10.05 -19.12
C ASN A 57 -7.81 10.81 -19.43
N ASP A 58 -8.74 10.18 -20.17
CA ASP A 58 -9.93 10.86 -20.70
C ASP A 58 -11.24 10.35 -20.08
N ARG A 59 -11.22 9.17 -19.44
CA ARG A 59 -12.40 8.56 -18.80
C ARG A 59 -12.46 8.77 -17.30
N THR A 60 -13.67 8.63 -16.75
CA THR A 60 -13.96 8.74 -15.31
C THR A 60 -14.35 7.41 -14.65
N PHE A 61 -14.26 6.30 -15.39
CA PHE A 61 -14.65 4.96 -14.91
C PHE A 61 -13.49 3.96 -14.91
N VAL A 62 -13.66 2.88 -14.13
CA VAL A 62 -12.63 1.85 -13.86
C VAL A 62 -12.17 1.10 -15.11
N CYS A 63 -10.96 0.54 -15.09
CA CYS A 63 -10.38 -0.23 -16.21
C CYS A 63 -11.27 -1.40 -16.68
N ALA A 64 -11.42 -1.53 -18.00
CA ALA A 64 -12.21 -2.59 -18.63
C ALA A 64 -11.45 -3.92 -18.78
N VAL A 65 -10.14 -3.92 -18.52
CA VAL A 65 -9.32 -5.14 -18.50
C VAL A 65 -9.84 -6.10 -17.43
N ARG A 66 -10.02 -7.37 -17.80
CA ARG A 66 -10.60 -8.41 -16.94
C ARG A 66 -9.51 -9.16 -16.20
N ASP A 67 -9.23 -8.72 -14.99
CA ASP A 67 -8.27 -9.33 -14.08
C ASP A 67 -8.79 -9.25 -12.64
N ASP A 68 -7.97 -9.65 -11.66
CA ASP A 68 -8.40 -9.72 -10.26
C ASP A 68 -8.10 -8.43 -9.47
N ILE A 69 -7.52 -7.41 -10.13
CA ILE A 69 -7.19 -6.11 -9.52
C ILE A 69 -8.42 -5.44 -8.88
N PRO A 70 -9.63 -5.42 -9.49
CA PRO A 70 -10.81 -4.83 -8.86
C PRO A 70 -11.13 -5.44 -7.49
N SER A 71 -10.94 -6.75 -7.33
CA SER A 71 -11.19 -7.45 -6.07
C SER A 71 -10.20 -7.03 -4.99
N VAL A 72 -8.91 -6.92 -5.34
CA VAL A 72 -7.88 -6.44 -4.41
C VAL A 72 -8.15 -4.99 -4.02
N VAL A 73 -8.50 -4.13 -4.98
CA VAL A 73 -8.85 -2.72 -4.72
C VAL A 73 -10.05 -2.60 -3.79
N GLY A 74 -11.09 -3.43 -3.96
CA GLY A 74 -12.24 -3.47 -3.04
C GLY A 74 -11.79 -3.73 -1.60
N ARG A 75 -10.95 -4.74 -1.38
CA ARG A 75 -10.38 -5.04 -0.06
C ARG A 75 -9.53 -3.90 0.50
N MET A 76 -8.81 -3.16 -0.35
CA MET A 76 -8.07 -1.97 0.08
C MET A 76 -9.00 -0.83 0.53
N ILE A 77 -10.16 -0.69 -0.12
CA ILE A 77 -11.17 0.32 0.24
C ILE A 77 -11.83 -0.05 1.58
N ASP A 78 -12.02 -1.34 1.86
CA ASP A 78 -12.63 -1.81 3.11
C ASP A 78 -11.69 -1.75 4.33
N ALA A 79 -10.37 -1.77 4.12
CA ALA A 79 -9.38 -1.74 5.21
C ALA A 79 -9.14 -0.32 5.77
N ASP A 80 -8.77 -0.20 7.04
CA ASP A 80 -8.40 1.08 7.67
C ASP A 80 -6.96 1.50 7.34
N GLY A 81 -6.08 0.51 7.15
CA GLY A 81 -4.69 0.71 6.79
C GLY A 81 -4.20 -0.25 5.71
N ILE A 82 -3.20 0.19 4.94
CA ILE A 82 -2.58 -0.61 3.88
C ILE A 82 -1.08 -0.70 4.11
N VAL A 83 -0.52 -1.90 4.00
CA VAL A 83 0.93 -2.12 3.96
C VAL A 83 1.33 -2.54 2.55
N PHE A 84 2.27 -1.83 1.93
CA PHE A 84 2.92 -2.29 0.71
C PHE A 84 4.24 -2.97 1.07
N ALA A 85 4.37 -4.26 0.78
CA ALA A 85 5.56 -5.03 1.08
C ALA A 85 6.15 -5.64 -0.19
N ALA A 86 7.41 -5.35 -0.51
CA ALA A 86 8.04 -5.87 -1.74
C ALA A 86 9.50 -6.28 -1.52
N PRO A 87 9.96 -7.34 -2.19
CA PRO A 87 11.39 -7.59 -2.30
C PRO A 87 12.05 -6.65 -3.31
N VAL A 88 13.37 -6.49 -3.16
CA VAL A 88 14.22 -5.77 -4.13
C VAL A 88 14.67 -6.73 -5.23
N HIS A 89 14.36 -6.41 -6.48
CA HIS A 89 14.86 -7.10 -7.68
C HIS A 89 15.51 -6.11 -8.64
N GLY A 90 16.76 -6.36 -9.02
CA GLY A 90 17.46 -5.52 -10.01
C GLY A 90 17.56 -4.04 -9.63
N PHE A 91 17.80 -3.73 -8.34
CA PHE A 91 17.82 -2.37 -7.77
C PHE A 91 16.47 -1.62 -7.80
N GLY A 92 15.37 -2.33 -8.12
CA GLY A 92 14.01 -1.78 -8.11
C GLY A 92 13.02 -2.69 -7.39
N THR A 93 11.75 -2.27 -7.34
CA THR A 93 10.68 -3.08 -6.76
C THR A 93 10.40 -4.32 -7.60
N ALA A 94 9.92 -5.37 -6.97
CA ALA A 94 9.50 -6.59 -7.63
C ALA A 94 8.47 -6.36 -8.74
N SER A 95 8.55 -7.14 -9.82
CA SER A 95 7.70 -6.93 -11.02
C SER A 95 6.22 -7.10 -10.73
N LEU A 96 5.84 -7.99 -9.79
CA LEU A 96 4.47 -8.15 -9.34
C LEU A 96 3.95 -6.88 -8.66
N MET A 97 4.76 -6.29 -7.76
CA MET A 97 4.39 -5.04 -7.10
C MET A 97 4.31 -3.89 -8.10
N GLN A 98 5.28 -3.78 -9.01
CA GLN A 98 5.28 -2.75 -10.05
C GLN A 98 4.02 -2.84 -10.93
N THR A 99 3.69 -4.05 -11.39
CA THR A 99 2.48 -4.29 -12.19
C THR A 99 1.23 -3.93 -11.40
N PHE A 100 1.16 -4.30 -10.12
CA PHE A 100 0.03 -3.98 -9.26
C PHE A 100 -0.17 -2.47 -9.10
N ILE A 101 0.88 -1.70 -8.76
CA ILE A 101 0.73 -0.26 -8.54
C ILE A 101 0.37 0.50 -9.82
N GLU A 102 0.84 0.05 -10.98
CA GLU A 102 0.45 0.59 -12.29
C GLU A 102 -1.03 0.32 -12.56
N ARG A 103 -1.46 -0.94 -12.43
CA ARG A 103 -2.83 -1.36 -12.70
C ARG A 103 -3.83 -0.74 -11.72
N ALA A 104 -3.59 -0.87 -10.42
CA ALA A 104 -4.44 -0.32 -9.37
C ALA A 104 -4.49 1.22 -9.46
N GLY A 105 -3.34 1.87 -9.63
CA GLY A 105 -3.21 3.33 -9.66
C GLY A 105 -4.05 4.00 -10.74
N VAL A 106 -3.63 3.91 -12.01
CA VAL A 106 -4.33 4.60 -13.10
C VAL A 106 -5.67 3.95 -13.47
N GLY A 107 -5.82 2.65 -13.20
CA GLY A 107 -7.01 1.89 -13.56
C GLY A 107 -8.18 2.04 -12.59
N TYR A 108 -7.94 2.41 -11.34
CA TYR A 108 -8.96 2.39 -10.27
C TYR A 108 -8.81 3.52 -9.24
N LEU A 109 -7.61 3.76 -8.71
CA LEU A 109 -7.41 4.63 -7.55
C LEU A 109 -7.35 6.13 -7.91
N ARG A 110 -6.99 6.46 -9.14
CA ARG A 110 -6.79 7.85 -9.60
C ARG A 110 -8.07 8.70 -9.63
N PHE A 111 -9.24 8.09 -9.84
CA PHE A 111 -10.46 8.86 -10.15
C PHE A 111 -11.01 9.63 -8.95
N ASN A 112 -11.26 8.93 -7.84
CA ASN A 112 -11.89 9.49 -6.64
C ASN A 112 -10.99 9.41 -5.39
N ARG A 113 -9.72 9.01 -5.57
CA ARG A 113 -8.75 8.80 -4.47
C ARG A 113 -9.35 8.06 -3.27
N PRO A 114 -9.92 6.85 -3.46
CA PRO A 114 -10.69 6.16 -2.41
C PRO A 114 -9.84 5.67 -1.22
N LEU A 115 -8.51 5.77 -1.31
CA LEU A 115 -7.59 5.47 -0.21
C LEU A 115 -7.19 6.72 0.60
N SER A 116 -7.76 7.89 0.29
CA SER A 116 -7.48 9.11 1.04
C SER A 116 -7.70 8.89 2.53
N ASN A 117 -6.78 9.38 3.35
CA ASN A 117 -6.79 9.28 4.81
C ASN A 117 -6.65 7.85 5.39
N LYS A 118 -6.51 6.80 4.56
CA LYS A 118 -6.12 5.48 5.07
C LYS A 118 -4.67 5.52 5.56
N VAL A 119 -4.37 4.75 6.60
CA VAL A 119 -3.03 4.71 7.18
C VAL A 119 -2.12 3.83 6.33
N ALA A 120 -0.95 4.33 5.93
CA ALA A 120 -0.01 3.62 5.08
C ALA A 120 1.22 3.14 5.85
N GLY A 121 1.64 1.91 5.56
CA GLY A 121 2.95 1.37 5.89
C GLY A 121 3.66 0.82 4.66
N VAL A 122 4.99 0.84 4.69
CA VAL A 122 5.83 0.32 3.60
C VAL A 122 6.93 -0.54 4.19
N ILE A 123 7.09 -1.74 3.63
CA ILE A 123 8.12 -2.70 4.01
C ILE A 123 8.91 -3.08 2.76
N SER A 124 10.23 -3.06 2.84
CA SER A 124 11.09 -3.54 1.75
C SER A 124 12.02 -4.64 2.26
N VAL A 125 12.18 -5.71 1.49
CA VAL A 125 13.08 -6.81 1.84
C VAL A 125 14.18 -6.93 0.80
N ALA A 126 15.44 -6.85 1.23
CA ALA A 126 16.59 -6.86 0.33
C ALA A 126 17.70 -7.76 0.84
N ARG A 127 18.63 -8.19 -0.02
CA ARG A 127 19.88 -8.78 0.46
C ARG A 127 20.79 -7.74 1.12
N ARG A 128 21.01 -6.60 0.45
CA ARG A 128 22.03 -5.61 0.84
C ARG A 128 21.79 -4.20 0.29
N TYR A 129 21.32 -4.08 -0.95
CA TYR A 129 21.21 -2.79 -1.64
C TYR A 129 19.75 -2.48 -1.98
N SER A 130 19.47 -1.20 -2.22
CA SER A 130 18.20 -0.68 -2.73
C SER A 130 16.95 -0.91 -1.90
N ALA A 131 17.09 -1.34 -0.64
CA ALA A 131 15.97 -1.42 0.29
C ALA A 131 15.32 -0.03 0.48
N GLY A 132 16.14 1.00 0.71
CA GLY A 132 15.67 2.37 0.89
C GLY A 132 14.98 2.94 -0.35
N GLU A 133 15.48 2.62 -1.54
CA GLU A 133 14.98 3.10 -2.82
C GLU A 133 13.63 2.46 -3.16
N VAL A 134 13.49 1.14 -2.96
CA VAL A 134 12.19 0.46 -3.10
C VAL A 134 11.20 0.94 -2.06
N TRP A 135 11.64 1.11 -0.81
CA TRP A 135 10.82 1.68 0.25
C TRP A 135 10.34 3.10 -0.13
N ALA A 136 11.24 3.96 -0.64
CA ALA A 136 10.90 5.32 -1.06
C ALA A 136 9.93 5.32 -2.24
N GLN A 137 10.12 4.45 -3.23
CA GLN A 137 9.21 4.30 -4.37
C GLN A 137 7.78 3.96 -3.92
N LEU A 138 7.63 3.00 -3.01
CA LEU A 138 6.31 2.62 -2.50
C LEU A 138 5.72 3.69 -1.58
N THR A 139 6.56 4.41 -0.83
CA THR A 139 6.14 5.56 -0.03
C THR A 139 5.55 6.67 -0.90
N VAL A 140 6.20 7.04 -2.01
CA VAL A 140 5.63 8.05 -2.92
C VAL A 140 4.34 7.56 -3.59
N ASN A 141 4.19 6.26 -3.80
CA ASN A 141 2.92 5.69 -4.28
C ASN A 141 1.79 5.81 -3.24
N ALA A 142 2.08 5.57 -1.95
CA ALA A 142 1.10 5.80 -0.88
C ALA A 142 0.69 7.28 -0.78
N LEU A 143 1.66 8.19 -0.85
CA LEU A 143 1.42 9.64 -0.82
C LEU A 143 0.62 10.12 -2.04
N LEU A 144 0.89 9.57 -3.23
CA LEU A 144 0.10 9.83 -4.43
C LEU A 144 -1.39 9.50 -4.23
N ASN A 145 -1.70 8.52 -3.38
CA ASN A 145 -3.06 8.12 -3.03
C ASN A 145 -3.62 8.85 -1.79
N ARG A 146 -2.95 9.91 -1.33
CA ARG A 146 -3.34 10.76 -0.18
C ARG A 146 -3.50 9.96 1.13
N MET A 147 -2.72 8.91 1.27
CA MET A 147 -2.67 8.12 2.48
C MET A 147 -1.86 8.82 3.56
N ILE A 148 -2.12 8.47 4.82
CA ILE A 148 -1.38 8.98 5.98
C ILE A 148 -0.19 8.04 6.21
N LEU A 149 1.00 8.47 5.81
CA LEU A 149 2.22 7.73 6.12
C LEU A 149 2.61 7.96 7.58
N VAL A 150 2.73 6.88 8.35
CA VAL A 150 3.20 6.97 9.74
C VAL A 150 4.71 6.79 9.82
N GLY A 151 5.36 7.65 10.62
CA GLY A 151 6.80 7.53 10.88
C GLY A 151 7.09 6.48 11.96
N SER A 152 7.85 5.44 11.62
CA SER A 152 8.35 4.38 12.52
C SER A 152 9.71 4.70 13.14
N GLY A 153 10.24 5.92 12.93
CA GLY A 153 11.60 6.31 13.29
C GLY A 153 12.60 5.94 12.20
N PHE A 154 12.87 4.63 12.04
CA PHE A 154 13.64 4.10 10.92
C PHE A 154 12.72 3.44 9.87
N PRO A 155 13.08 3.47 8.58
CA PRO A 155 12.37 2.72 7.55
C PRO A 155 12.27 1.23 7.90
N ALA A 156 11.12 0.62 7.64
CA ALA A 156 10.92 -0.83 7.83
C ALA A 156 11.58 -1.61 6.67
N THR A 157 12.90 -1.60 6.66
CA THR A 157 13.75 -2.35 5.72
C THR A 157 14.27 -3.60 6.41
N VAL A 158 14.24 -4.75 5.72
CA VAL A 158 14.68 -6.04 6.26
C VAL A 158 15.72 -6.67 5.34
N HIS A 159 16.83 -7.13 5.92
CA HIS A 159 17.92 -7.75 5.20
C HIS A 159 17.85 -9.28 5.25
N ALA A 160 17.76 -9.91 4.08
CA ALA A 160 17.67 -11.36 3.97
C ALA A 160 18.21 -11.88 2.63
N LEU A 161 19.07 -12.90 2.68
CA LEU A 161 19.61 -13.56 1.48
C LEU A 161 18.89 -14.89 1.21
N HIS A 162 18.98 -15.82 2.17
CA HIS A 162 18.38 -17.14 2.06
C HIS A 162 16.99 -17.14 2.70
N ARG A 163 16.19 -18.16 2.38
CA ARG A 163 14.85 -18.33 2.96
C ARG A 163 14.95 -18.40 4.49
N GLY A 164 14.14 -17.61 5.18
CA GLY A 164 14.12 -17.52 6.64
C GLY A 164 15.16 -16.58 7.24
N ASP A 165 16.08 -15.99 6.44
CA ASP A 165 17.07 -15.04 6.97
C ASP A 165 16.41 -13.73 7.45
N ALA A 166 15.23 -13.38 6.93
CA ALA A 166 14.52 -12.18 7.38
C ALA A 166 14.20 -12.21 8.87
N LEU A 167 13.96 -13.39 9.43
CA LEU A 167 13.70 -13.55 10.86
C LEU A 167 14.94 -13.37 11.75
N LYS A 168 16.13 -13.25 11.15
CA LYS A 168 17.40 -13.02 11.83
C LYS A 168 17.78 -11.54 11.87
N ASP A 169 17.15 -10.70 11.03
CA ASP A 169 17.36 -9.26 11.06
C ASP A 169 16.51 -8.62 12.16
N VAL A 170 17.03 -8.70 13.39
CA VAL A 170 16.35 -8.23 14.61
C VAL A 170 16.00 -6.74 14.53
N GLU A 171 16.89 -5.90 14.00
CA GLU A 171 16.63 -4.47 13.87
C GLU A 171 15.56 -4.19 12.81
N GLY A 172 15.64 -4.85 11.65
CA GLY A 172 14.63 -4.76 10.60
C GLY A 172 13.24 -5.17 11.11
N LEU A 173 13.13 -6.31 11.81
CA LEU A 173 11.88 -6.74 12.43
C LEU A 173 11.38 -5.76 13.50
N LYS A 174 12.29 -5.18 14.31
CA LYS A 174 11.89 -4.17 15.30
C LYS A 174 11.32 -2.92 14.66
N ASN A 175 11.83 -2.53 13.49
CA ASN A 175 11.28 -1.41 12.72
C ASN A 175 9.93 -1.74 12.09
N VAL A 176 9.70 -3.00 11.69
CA VAL A 176 8.38 -3.49 11.25
C VAL A 176 7.37 -3.45 12.41
N GLU A 177 7.74 -3.88 13.62
CA GLU A 177 6.89 -3.77 14.81
C GLU A 177 6.51 -2.32 15.11
N ARG A 178 7.50 -1.41 15.13
CA ARG A 178 7.27 0.03 15.33
C ARG A 178 6.35 0.62 14.26
N LEU A 179 6.49 0.18 13.01
CA LEU A 179 5.58 0.59 11.95
C LEU A 179 4.14 0.15 12.26
N VAL A 180 3.93 -1.12 12.61
CA VAL A 180 2.61 -1.65 12.97
C VAL A 180 2.02 -0.92 14.18
N ASP A 181 2.81 -0.66 15.23
CA ASP A 181 2.37 0.10 16.41
C ASP A 181 1.86 1.49 16.03
N ARG A 182 2.64 2.22 15.22
CA ARG A 182 2.29 3.56 14.76
C ARG A 182 1.07 3.56 13.85
N MET A 183 0.92 2.53 13.02
CA MET A 183 -0.29 2.36 12.22
C MET A 183 -1.51 2.13 13.12
N ALA A 184 -1.40 1.22 14.09
CA ALA A 184 -2.47 0.90 15.03
C ALA A 184 -2.90 2.13 15.85
N ASP A 185 -1.94 2.89 16.38
CA ASP A 185 -2.21 4.13 17.13
C ASP A 185 -2.96 5.16 16.27
N MET A 186 -2.52 5.38 15.03
CA MET A 186 -3.13 6.36 14.14
C MET A 186 -4.54 5.93 13.74
N MET A 187 -4.76 4.66 13.41
CA MET A 187 -6.10 4.14 13.11
C MET A 187 -7.03 4.26 14.31
N ALA A 188 -6.55 3.94 15.52
CA ALA A 188 -7.32 4.08 16.74
C ALA A 188 -7.75 5.54 16.97
N LEU A 189 -6.82 6.50 16.81
CA LEU A 189 -7.11 7.93 16.94
C LEU A 189 -8.17 8.42 15.95
N LEU A 190 -8.04 8.05 14.67
CA LEU A 190 -8.99 8.46 13.62
C LEU A 190 -10.39 7.89 13.88
N ARG A 191 -10.45 6.64 14.36
CA ARG A 191 -11.70 5.99 14.72
C ARG A 191 -12.34 6.59 15.96
N GLU A 192 -11.57 6.79 17.02
CA GLU A 192 -12.05 7.44 18.24
C GLU A 192 -12.63 8.83 17.94
N HIS A 193 -11.96 9.63 17.11
CA HIS A 193 -12.50 10.91 16.67
C HIS A 193 -13.86 10.76 15.97
N ARG A 194 -13.97 9.82 15.02
CA ARG A 194 -15.23 9.57 14.30
C ARG A 194 -16.34 9.11 15.24
N GLU A 195 -16.03 8.24 16.19
CA GLU A 195 -16.97 7.73 17.18
C GLU A 195 -17.46 8.84 18.13
N LEU A 196 -16.57 9.74 18.59
CA LEU A 196 -16.91 10.83 19.50
C LEU A 196 -17.64 12.00 18.82
N THR A 197 -17.30 12.31 17.56
CA THR A 197 -17.77 13.54 16.89
C THR A 197 -18.81 13.28 15.80
N GLY A 198 -18.96 12.04 15.34
CA GLY A 198 -19.83 11.68 14.21
C GLY A 198 -19.33 12.15 12.84
N ARG A 199 -18.08 12.63 12.74
CA ARG A 199 -17.48 13.16 11.51
C ARG A 199 -16.05 12.65 11.32
N ASP A 200 -15.58 12.64 10.08
CA ASP A 200 -14.18 12.34 9.79
C ASP A 200 -13.25 13.47 10.26
N ALA A 201 -12.12 13.08 10.86
CA ALA A 201 -11.11 14.02 11.35
C ALA A 201 -10.46 14.82 10.21
N LEU A 202 -10.31 14.17 9.06
CA LEU A 202 -9.68 14.73 7.87
C LEU A 202 -10.69 14.69 6.73
N SER A 203 -11.10 15.86 6.22
CA SER A 203 -11.94 15.95 5.02
C SER A 203 -11.08 15.97 3.77
N SER A 204 -11.55 15.33 2.69
CA SER A 204 -10.98 15.52 1.35
C SER A 204 -12.09 16.02 0.43
N THR A 205 -12.00 17.29 0.02
CA THR A 205 -12.97 17.94 -0.87
C THR A 205 -12.59 17.82 -2.35
N ASP A 206 -11.32 17.52 -2.63
CA ASP A 206 -10.81 17.45 -3.99
C ASP A 206 -10.97 16.03 -4.54
N VAL A 207 -11.67 15.87 -5.66
CA VAL A 207 -11.86 14.55 -6.29
C VAL A 207 -10.59 14.08 -6.99
N ASN A 208 -9.90 15.00 -7.69
CA ASN A 208 -8.70 14.72 -8.48
C ASN A 208 -7.84 15.98 -8.63
N GLU A 209 -6.56 15.90 -8.24
CA GLU A 209 -5.63 17.04 -8.21
C GLU A 209 -5.24 17.59 -9.59
N ARG A 210 -5.68 16.94 -10.69
CA ARG A 210 -5.43 17.37 -12.06
C ARG A 210 -6.58 18.16 -12.68
N VAL A 211 -7.78 18.11 -12.11
CA VAL A 211 -8.96 18.77 -12.68
C VAL A 211 -8.83 20.29 -12.52
N GLY A 212 -9.04 21.03 -13.62
CA GLY A 212 -8.95 22.50 -13.64
C GLY A 212 -7.54 23.07 -13.69
N LEU A 213 -6.52 22.26 -14.01
CA LEU A 213 -5.13 22.73 -14.17
C LEU A 213 -4.74 22.95 -15.64
N PRO A 214 -4.06 24.07 -15.99
CA PRO A 214 -3.76 24.45 -17.37
C PRO A 214 -2.99 23.42 -18.20
N LEU A 215 -2.09 22.65 -17.55
CA LEU A 215 -1.30 21.61 -18.21
C LEU A 215 -2.14 20.46 -18.78
N ASN A 216 -3.38 20.28 -18.30
CA ASN A 216 -4.30 19.25 -18.80
C ASN A 216 -5.27 19.78 -19.87
N GLU A 217 -5.42 21.11 -19.99
CA GLU A 217 -6.29 21.75 -21.01
C GLU A 217 -5.57 21.92 -22.36
N LEU A 218 -4.24 21.88 -22.37
CA LEU A 218 -3.41 21.97 -23.59
C LEU A 218 -3.49 20.72 -24.50
N ALA A 219 -4.26 19.69 -24.13
CA ALA A 219 -4.51 18.51 -24.96
C ALA A 219 -5.71 18.67 -25.92
N GLY A 220 -6.44 19.79 -25.85
CA GLY A 220 -7.63 20.06 -26.67
C GLY A 220 -7.40 20.60 -28.09
N THR A 221 -6.15 20.65 -28.57
CA THR A 221 -5.81 21.06 -29.95
C THR A 221 -5.07 19.94 -30.68
N LYS A 222 -5.82 18.92 -31.08
CA LYS A 222 -5.49 18.08 -32.25
C LYS A 222 -6.76 17.77 -33.03
#